data_AF-A0A1C6EFT0-F1
#
_entry.id   AF-A0A1C6EFT0-F1
#
_cell.length_a   1.000
_cell.length_b   1.000
_cell.length_c   1.000
_cell.angle_alpha   90.00
_cell.angle_beta   90.00
_cell.angle_gamma   90.00
#
_symmetry.space_group_name_H-M   'P 1'
#
loop_
_entity.id
_entity.type
_entity.pdbx_description
1 polymer ?
#
loop_
_entity_poly.entity_id
_entity_poly.type
_entity_poly.pdbx_seq_one_letter_code
_entity_poly.pdbx_strand_id
1 'polypeptide(L)'
;MKHNVIHTLPALRSEIKSYKCLIVERNQIIENYQSPLDDLKGDLENTIIKLNSVKSPSSNLTSGYSSDKGEKYTYLIEKRDKLEFEIDNYIINHADDLMKSLEPYDTRIATIEYYLSKIEKEEERNFINDLYIKPISFKKVMKKYKIKDNSNVYRKATKILKKCLNDTVYD
;
A
#
# COMPACT_ATOMS: atom_id res chain seq x y z
N MET A 1 2.87 -0.69 -15.69
CA MET A 1 2.52 0.41 -14.78
C MET A 1 3.00 1.70 -15.43
N LYS A 2 2.19 2.76 -15.43
CA LYS A 2 2.56 4.04 -16.04
C LYS A 2 3.68 4.68 -15.21
N HIS A 3 4.70 5.24 -15.88
CA HIS A 3 5.73 6.03 -15.23
C HIS A 3 5.91 7.35 -15.99
N ASN A 4 6.49 8.34 -15.30
CA ASN A 4 6.82 9.62 -15.89
C ASN A 4 8.23 9.59 -16.47
N VAL A 5 8.47 10.43 -17.48
CA VAL A 5 9.82 10.68 -18.00
C VAL A 5 10.42 11.85 -17.23
N ILE A 6 11.64 11.67 -16.71
CA ILE A 6 12.40 12.68 -16.00
C ILE A 6 13.59 13.10 -16.87
N HIS A 7 13.71 14.40 -17.12
CA HIS A 7 14.77 14.94 -17.98
C HIS A 7 15.91 15.61 -17.21
N THR A 8 15.78 15.80 -15.89
CA THR A 8 16.77 16.53 -15.10
C THR A 8 17.25 15.74 -13.89
N LEU A 9 18.54 15.86 -13.60
CA LEU A 9 19.16 15.23 -12.43
C LEU A 9 18.58 15.71 -11.09
N PRO A 10 18.30 17.01 -10.88
CA PRO A 10 17.65 17.47 -9.65
C PRO A 10 16.29 16.81 -9.44
N ALA A 11 15.47 16.70 -10.49
CA ALA A 11 14.16 16.05 -10.42
C ALA A 11 14.28 14.56 -10.05
N LEU A 12 15.14 13.80 -10.76
CA LEU A 12 15.35 12.38 -10.46
C LEU A 12 15.83 12.15 -9.02
N ARG A 13 16.76 12.98 -8.55
CA ARG A 13 17.27 12.90 -7.17
C ARG A 13 16.16 13.21 -6.16
N SER A 14 15.31 14.18 -6.46
CA SER A 14 14.17 14.54 -5.62
C SER A 14 13.18 13.38 -5.49
N GLU A 15 12.80 12.77 -6.62
CA GLU A 15 11.91 11.60 -6.64
C GLU A 15 12.49 10.44 -5.82
N ILE A 16 13.74 10.03 -6.07
CA ILE A 16 14.39 8.94 -5.33
C ILE A 16 14.42 9.22 -3.81
N LYS A 17 14.69 10.46 -3.39
CA LYS A 17 14.68 10.83 -1.97
C LYS A 17 13.29 10.75 -1.34
N SER A 18 12.24 11.00 -2.12
CA SER A 18 10.85 10.90 -1.66
C SER A 18 10.34 9.47 -1.59
N TYR A 19 11.08 8.49 -2.12
CA TYR A 19 10.58 7.12 -2.33
C TYR A 19 9.99 6.46 -1.07
N LYS A 20 10.70 6.57 0.06
CA LYS A 20 10.21 6.02 1.34
C LYS A 20 8.92 6.70 1.80
N CYS A 21 8.82 8.02 1.69
CA CYS A 21 7.62 8.77 2.08
C CYS A 21 6.44 8.40 1.18
N LEU A 22 6.65 8.27 -0.13
CA LEU A 22 5.62 7.84 -1.07
C LEU A 22 5.02 6.48 -0.71
N ILE A 23 5.85 5.51 -0.34
CA ILE A 23 5.39 4.18 0.09
C ILE A 23 4.56 4.29 1.39
N VAL A 24 5.00 5.10 2.35
CA VAL A 24 4.28 5.29 3.62
C VAL A 24 2.91 5.93 3.37
N GLU A 25 2.86 7.03 2.62
CA GLU A 25 1.61 7.74 2.31
C GLU A 25 0.64 6.84 1.52
N ARG A 26 1.15 6.11 0.52
CA ARG A 26 0.37 5.11 -0.22
C ARG A 26 -0.23 4.05 0.70
N ASN A 27 0.55 3.51 1.62
CA ASN A 27 0.08 2.47 2.53
C ASN A 27 -0.94 3.02 3.53
N GLN A 28 -0.80 4.28 3.97
CA GLN A 28 -1.81 4.94 4.82
C GLN A 28 -3.14 5.10 4.09
N ILE A 29 -3.14 5.42 2.79
CA ILE A 29 -4.38 5.48 1.98
C ILE A 29 -5.06 4.10 1.95
N ILE A 30 -4.29 3.04 1.74
CA ILE A 30 -4.81 1.66 1.73
C ILE A 30 -5.37 1.28 3.11
N GLU A 31 -4.64 1.57 4.18
CA GLU A 31 -5.04 1.27 5.55
C GLU A 31 -6.33 2.01 5.94
N ASN A 32 -6.44 3.30 5.58
CA ASN A 32 -7.64 4.10 5.83
C ASN A 32 -8.88 3.57 5.10
N TYR A 33 -8.70 2.94 3.93
CA TYR A 33 -9.78 2.26 3.21
C TYR A 33 -10.09 0.88 3.79
N GLN A 34 -9.06 0.12 4.19
CA GLN A 34 -9.22 -1.25 4.66
C GLN A 34 -9.80 -1.32 6.07
N SER A 35 -9.38 -0.44 6.99
CA SER A 35 -9.79 -0.52 8.40
C SER A 35 -11.31 -0.52 8.60
N PRO A 36 -12.11 0.40 8.02
CA PRO A 36 -13.57 0.35 8.17
C PRO A 36 -14.21 -0.89 7.53
N LEU A 37 -13.64 -1.35 6.41
CA LEU A 37 -14.13 -2.53 5.70
C LEU A 37 -13.87 -3.81 6.49
N ASP A 38 -12.72 -3.90 7.15
CA ASP A 38 -12.35 -5.02 8.00
C ASP A 38 -13.20 -5.07 9.27
N ASP A 39 -13.54 -3.91 9.84
CA ASP A 39 -14.50 -3.81 10.95
C ASP A 39 -15.88 -4.37 10.55
N LEU A 40 -16.41 -3.96 9.38
CA LEU A 40 -17.68 -4.47 8.86
C LEU A 40 -17.65 -5.99 8.61
N LYS A 41 -16.57 -6.49 8.01
CA LYS A 41 -16.39 -7.94 7.77
C LYS A 41 -16.27 -8.73 9.07
N GLY A 42 -15.57 -8.20 10.06
CA GLY A 42 -15.46 -8.81 11.39
C GLY A 42 -16.81 -8.89 12.09
N ASP A 43 -17.62 -7.83 11.99
CA ASP A 43 -18.98 -7.81 12.52
C ASP A 43 -19.92 -8.81 11.80
N LEU A 44 -19.75 -8.96 10.49
CA LEU A 44 -20.47 -9.96 9.70
C LEU A 44 -20.09 -11.38 10.11
N GLU A 45 -18.80 -11.67 10.21
CA GLU A 45 -18.28 -12.98 10.65
C GLU A 45 -18.81 -13.33 12.04
N ASN A 46 -18.73 -12.39 12.99
CA ASN A 46 -19.28 -12.55 14.33
C ASN A 46 -20.79 -12.81 14.32
N THR A 47 -21.53 -12.19 13.40
CA THR A 47 -22.98 -12.39 13.25
C THR A 47 -23.29 -13.77 12.68
N ILE A 48 -22.52 -14.24 11.69
CA ILE A 48 -22.63 -15.60 11.12
C ILE A 48 -22.31 -16.66 12.18
N ILE A 49 -21.27 -16.46 12.99
CA ILE A 49 -20.94 -17.36 14.11
C ILE A 49 -22.11 -17.45 15.09
N LYS A 50 -22.70 -16.31 15.46
CA LYS A 50 -23.88 -16.26 16.33
C LYS A 50 -25.09 -16.96 15.70
N LEU A 51 -25.35 -16.78 14.41
CA LEU A 51 -26.40 -17.48 13.68
C LEU A 51 -26.21 -18.99 13.74
N ASN A 52 -25.01 -19.48 13.48
CA ASN A 52 -24.71 -20.92 13.52
C ASN A 52 -24.87 -21.51 14.93
N SER A 53 -24.67 -20.70 15.98
CA SER A 53 -24.86 -21.12 17.38
C SER A 53 -26.34 -21.17 17.82
N VAL A 54 -27.21 -20.40 17.15
CA VAL A 54 -28.65 -20.39 17.42
C VAL A 54 -29.31 -21.39 16.46
N LYS A 55 -29.78 -22.53 16.97
CA LYS A 55 -30.49 -23.52 16.13
C LYS A 55 -31.60 -22.84 15.32
N SER A 56 -31.56 -22.99 13.99
CA SER A 56 -32.63 -22.55 13.10
C SER A 56 -33.96 -23.20 13.55
N PRO A 57 -35.05 -22.42 13.65
CA PRO A 57 -36.34 -22.96 14.05
C PRO A 57 -36.96 -23.79 12.91
N SER A 58 -36.54 -25.04 12.73
CA SER A 58 -37.19 -25.97 11.79
C SER A 58 -38.18 -26.90 12.51
N SER A 59 -39.44 -26.46 12.50
CA SER A 59 -40.61 -27.17 11.95
C SER A 59 -41.07 -28.53 12.47
N ASN A 60 -40.68 -29.03 13.65
CA ASN A 60 -41.41 -30.16 14.24
C ASN A 60 -41.44 -30.16 15.78
N LEU A 61 -42.68 -30.22 16.28
CA LEU A 61 -43.12 -30.71 17.59
C LEU A 61 -42.93 -29.79 18.80
N THR A 62 -44.05 -29.17 19.18
CA THR A 62 -44.61 -29.16 20.55
C THR A 62 -43.61 -29.23 21.71
N SER A 63 -43.31 -28.05 22.27
CA SER A 63 -43.17 -27.76 23.71
C SER A 63 -42.13 -26.65 23.93
N GLY A 64 -42.60 -25.40 24.12
CA GLY A 64 -41.78 -24.35 24.73
C GLY A 64 -40.78 -23.60 23.85
N TYR A 65 -41.10 -23.30 22.58
CA TYR A 65 -40.38 -22.21 21.88
C TYR A 65 -40.74 -20.88 22.54
N SER A 66 -39.83 -20.30 23.33
CA SER A 66 -39.97 -18.94 23.81
C SER A 66 -39.86 -17.98 22.62
N SER A 67 -40.84 -17.08 22.44
CA SER A 67 -40.89 -16.03 21.39
C SER A 67 -39.51 -15.39 21.13
N ASP A 68 -38.79 -15.15 22.23
CA ASP A 68 -37.44 -14.60 22.33
C ASP A 68 -36.37 -15.32 21.45
N LYS A 69 -36.43 -16.65 21.28
CA LYS A 69 -35.44 -17.38 20.45
C LYS A 69 -35.67 -17.18 18.96
N GLY A 70 -36.94 -17.10 18.53
CA GLY A 70 -37.30 -16.83 17.13
C GLY A 70 -37.01 -15.39 16.72
N GLU A 71 -37.30 -14.45 17.63
CA GLU A 71 -36.94 -13.03 17.48
C GLU A 71 -35.43 -12.84 17.36
N LYS A 72 -34.65 -13.50 18.23
CA LYS A 72 -33.18 -13.45 18.17
C LYS A 72 -32.60 -14.01 16.87
N TYR A 73 -33.14 -15.11 16.35
CA TYR A 73 -32.68 -15.69 15.08
C TYR A 73 -32.98 -14.74 13.92
N THR A 74 -34.20 -14.19 13.87
CA THR A 74 -34.64 -13.25 12.82
C THR A 74 -33.80 -11.99 12.83
N TYR A 75 -33.57 -11.38 14.01
CA TYR A 75 -32.70 -10.22 14.17
C TYR A 75 -31.28 -10.45 13.62
N LEU A 76 -30.71 -11.64 13.86
CA LEU A 76 -29.36 -11.95 13.37
C LEU A 76 -29.31 -12.13 11.85
N ILE A 77 -30.37 -12.65 11.23
CA ILE A 77 -30.51 -12.72 9.76
C ILE A 77 -30.58 -11.31 9.18
N GLU A 78 -31.46 -10.45 9.71
CA GLU A 78 -31.58 -9.06 9.28
C GLU A 78 -30.26 -8.30 9.45
N LYS A 79 -29.56 -8.50 10.57
CA LYS A 79 -28.24 -7.90 10.80
C LYS A 79 -27.20 -8.39 9.78
N ARG A 80 -27.17 -9.68 9.46
CA ARG A 80 -26.28 -10.24 8.43
C ARG A 80 -26.54 -9.57 7.07
N ASP A 81 -27.79 -9.57 6.63
CA ASP A 81 -28.17 -9.05 5.31
C ASP A 81 -27.86 -7.54 5.20
N LYS A 82 -28.08 -6.80 6.30
CA LYS A 82 -27.69 -5.39 6.39
C LYS A 82 -26.16 -5.20 6.28
N LEU A 83 -25.37 -6.01 6.98
CA LEU A 83 -23.91 -5.92 6.94
C LEU A 83 -23.35 -6.28 5.56
N GLU A 84 -23.90 -7.31 4.90
CA GLU A 84 -23.56 -7.66 3.52
C GLU A 84 -23.82 -6.46 2.58
N PHE A 85 -25.00 -5.83 2.70
CA PHE A 85 -25.33 -4.63 1.93
C PHE A 85 -24.43 -3.42 2.24
N GLU A 86 -24.07 -3.20 3.51
CA GLU A 86 -23.16 -2.12 3.92
C GLU A 86 -21.75 -2.32 3.36
N ILE A 87 -21.24 -3.56 3.37
CA ILE A 87 -19.95 -3.92 2.77
C ILE A 87 -19.96 -3.65 1.27
N ASP A 88 -20.99 -4.11 0.56
CA ASP A 88 -21.10 -3.92 -0.89
C ASP A 88 -21.17 -2.43 -1.24
N ASN A 89 -21.99 -1.66 -0.52
CA ASN A 89 -22.07 -0.22 -0.72
C ASN A 89 -20.77 0.50 -0.40
N TYR A 90 -20.05 0.10 0.66
CA TYR A 90 -18.76 0.70 0.98
C TYR A 90 -17.79 0.52 -0.19
N ILE A 91 -17.68 -0.70 -0.72
CA ILE A 91 -16.81 -1.00 -1.86
C ILE A 91 -17.22 -0.18 -3.08
N ILE A 92 -18.50 -0.19 -3.45
CA ILE A 92 -19.02 0.52 -4.62
C ILE A 92 -18.76 2.03 -4.52
N ASN A 93 -18.98 2.62 -3.34
CA ASN A 93 -18.88 4.07 -3.17
C ASN A 93 -17.43 4.56 -2.99
N HIS A 94 -16.48 3.69 -2.63
CA HIS A 94 -15.12 4.11 -2.29
C HIS A 94 -14.01 3.53 -3.18
N ALA A 95 -14.29 2.49 -3.99
CA ALA A 95 -13.27 1.85 -4.83
C ALA A 95 -12.64 2.82 -5.84
N ASP A 96 -13.46 3.62 -6.53
CA ASP A 96 -12.98 4.60 -7.52
C ASP A 96 -12.12 5.70 -6.86
N ASP A 97 -12.54 6.18 -5.70
CA ASP A 97 -11.81 7.21 -4.96
C ASP A 97 -10.50 6.66 -4.39
N LEU A 98 -10.47 5.41 -3.94
CA LEU A 98 -9.24 4.72 -3.57
C LEU A 98 -8.28 4.66 -4.77
N MET A 99 -8.75 4.18 -5.93
CA MET A 99 -7.92 4.06 -7.13
C MET A 99 -7.34 5.42 -7.55
N LYS A 100 -8.16 6.47 -7.60
CA LYS A 100 -7.72 7.83 -7.91
C LYS A 100 -6.71 8.37 -6.89
N SER A 101 -6.91 8.07 -5.61
CA SER A 101 -6.00 8.49 -4.54
C SER A 101 -4.64 7.79 -4.63
N LEU A 102 -4.60 6.54 -5.07
CA LEU A 102 -3.37 5.76 -5.24
C LEU A 102 -2.59 6.09 -6.51
N GLU A 103 -3.28 6.43 -7.62
CA GLU A 103 -2.67 6.69 -8.93
C GLU A 103 -1.43 7.61 -8.90
N PRO A 104 -1.43 8.78 -8.24
CA PRO A 104 -0.25 9.66 -8.23
C PRO A 104 0.94 9.02 -7.51
N TYR A 105 0.70 8.25 -6.44
CA TYR A 105 1.74 7.53 -5.70
C TYR A 105 2.30 6.37 -6.52
N ASP A 106 1.41 5.56 -7.08
CA ASP A 106 1.74 4.42 -7.93
C ASP A 106 2.59 4.86 -9.14
N THR A 107 2.21 5.96 -9.79
CA THR A 107 2.95 6.51 -10.93
C THR A 107 4.35 6.98 -10.52
N ARG A 108 4.48 7.68 -9.38
CA ARG A 108 5.78 8.19 -8.89
C ARG A 108 6.69 7.07 -8.41
N ILE A 109 6.14 6.09 -7.69
CA ILE A 109 6.85 4.88 -7.27
C ILE A 109 7.35 4.12 -8.50
N ALA A 110 6.49 3.85 -9.48
CA ALA A 110 6.88 3.20 -10.73
C ALA A 110 7.96 3.98 -11.50
N THR A 111 7.90 5.32 -11.46
CA THR A 111 8.95 6.18 -12.03
C THR A 111 10.30 5.97 -11.34
N ILE A 112 10.32 5.94 -10.01
CA ILE A 112 11.54 5.71 -9.24
C ILE A 112 12.09 4.31 -9.51
N GLU A 113 11.24 3.28 -9.47
CA GLU A 113 11.63 1.90 -9.74
C GLU A 113 12.18 1.71 -11.16
N TYR A 114 11.58 2.37 -12.16
CA TYR A 114 12.09 2.40 -13.53
C TYR A 114 13.51 2.98 -13.61
N TYR A 115 13.79 4.13 -13.00
CA TYR A 115 15.15 4.69 -13.05
C TYR A 115 16.15 3.90 -12.20
N LEU A 116 15.72 3.27 -11.11
CA LEU A 116 16.58 2.41 -10.29
C LEU A 116 16.92 1.10 -11.01
N SER A 117 16.01 0.56 -11.82
CA SER A 117 16.24 -0.67 -12.59
C SER A 117 17.30 -0.48 -13.68
N LYS A 118 17.46 0.75 -14.21
CA LYS A 118 18.53 1.13 -15.14
C LYS A 118 19.94 1.09 -14.54
N ILE A 119 20.08 1.09 -13.22
CA ILE A 119 21.39 0.99 -12.58
C ILE A 119 21.81 -0.49 -12.60
N GLU A 120 22.57 -0.91 -13.62
CA GLU A 120 22.95 -2.32 -13.81
C GLU A 120 23.77 -2.90 -12.64
N LYS A 121 24.72 -2.12 -12.14
CA LYS A 121 25.67 -2.56 -11.12
C LYS A 121 25.02 -2.58 -9.75
N GLU A 122 25.01 -3.75 -9.13
CA GLU A 122 24.43 -3.93 -7.79
C GLU A 122 25.10 -3.03 -6.73
N GLU A 123 26.43 -2.88 -6.79
CA GLU A 123 27.14 -1.96 -5.87
C GLU A 123 26.66 -0.50 -6.02
N GLU A 124 26.37 -0.06 -7.25
CA GLU A 124 25.85 1.29 -7.52
C GLU A 124 24.40 1.43 -7.03
N ARG A 125 23.56 0.41 -7.22
CA ARG A 125 22.19 0.37 -6.64
C ARG A 125 22.23 0.44 -5.12
N ASN A 126 23.06 -0.40 -4.50
CA ASN A 126 23.23 -0.43 -3.05
C ASN A 126 23.71 0.94 -2.53
N PHE A 127 24.63 1.59 -3.25
CA PHE A 127 25.11 2.93 -2.88
C PHE A 127 24.00 3.98 -2.92
N ILE A 128 23.16 4.00 -3.96
CA ILE A 128 22.02 4.92 -4.05
C ILE A 128 20.98 4.61 -2.96
N ASN A 129 20.71 3.34 -2.70
CA ASN A 129 19.80 2.92 -1.64
C ASN A 129 20.27 3.41 -0.27
N ASP A 130 21.52 3.15 0.09
CA ASP A 130 22.12 3.55 1.37
C ASP A 130 22.28 5.06 1.54
N LEU A 131 22.27 5.83 0.44
CA LEU A 131 22.41 7.28 0.48
C LEU A 131 21.05 8.00 0.49
N TYR A 132 20.05 7.51 -0.25
CA TYR A 132 18.80 8.24 -0.47
C TYR A 132 17.52 7.50 -0.07
N ILE A 133 17.47 6.17 -0.17
CA ILE A 133 16.21 5.41 0.01
C ILE A 133 16.10 4.86 1.44
N LYS A 134 17.13 4.13 1.87
CA LYS A 134 17.30 3.61 3.23
C LYS A 134 18.58 4.23 3.80
N PRO A 135 18.57 5.55 4.07
CA PRO A 135 19.78 6.28 4.40
C PRO A 135 20.44 5.71 5.65
N ILE A 136 21.68 5.28 5.52
CA ILE A 136 22.57 5.03 6.66
C ILE A 136 23.35 6.30 6.97
N SER A 137 24.00 6.37 8.14
CA SER A 137 24.75 7.58 8.49
C SER A 137 25.85 7.87 7.47
N PHE A 138 26.07 9.15 7.16
CA PHE A 138 27.02 9.58 6.13
C PHE A 138 28.42 8.97 6.32
N LYS A 139 28.89 8.90 7.58
CA LYS A 139 30.15 8.22 7.93
C LYS A 139 30.15 6.73 7.58
N LYS A 140 29.02 6.02 7.78
CA LYS A 140 28.86 4.61 7.38
C LYS A 140 28.86 4.45 5.86
N VAL A 141 28.20 5.34 5.11
CA VAL A 141 28.28 5.35 3.63
C VAL A 141 29.74 5.47 3.19
N MET A 142 30.46 6.49 3.67
CA MET A 142 31.86 6.69 3.28
C MET A 142 32.74 5.48 3.58
N LYS A 143 32.57 4.88 4.78
CA LYS A 143 33.30 3.67 5.17
C LYS A 143 32.96 2.47 4.28
N LYS A 144 31.65 2.19 4.07
CA LYS A 144 31.17 1.03 3.30
C LYS A 144 31.66 1.07 1.85
N TYR A 145 31.67 2.25 1.24
CA TYR A 145 32.05 2.45 -0.16
C TYR A 145 33.47 2.98 -0.36
N LYS A 146 34.31 2.93 0.70
CA LYS A 146 35.74 3.33 0.69
C LYS A 146 35.98 4.74 0.13
N ILE A 147 35.11 5.69 0.44
CA ILE A 147 35.18 7.08 -0.01
C ILE A 147 35.97 7.90 1.01
N LYS A 148 37.09 8.51 0.59
CA LYS A 148 37.98 9.29 1.49
C LYS A 148 37.52 10.74 1.71
N ASP A 149 36.84 11.34 0.73
CA ASP A 149 36.45 12.75 0.73
C ASP A 149 34.92 12.89 0.62
N ASN A 150 34.33 13.72 1.46
CA ASN A 150 32.90 14.01 1.50
C ASN A 150 32.36 14.45 0.12
N SER A 151 33.10 15.26 -0.62
CA SER A 151 32.71 15.78 -1.94
C SER A 151 32.54 14.66 -2.97
N ASN A 152 33.26 13.56 -2.80
CA ASN A 152 33.20 12.41 -3.71
C ASN A 152 31.92 11.57 -3.57
N VAL A 153 31.22 11.67 -2.43
CA VAL A 153 29.95 10.96 -2.22
C VAL A 153 28.90 11.46 -3.22
N TYR A 154 28.66 12.76 -3.24
CA TYR A 154 27.67 13.36 -4.13
C TYR A 154 28.10 13.34 -5.60
N ARG A 155 29.41 13.39 -5.88
CA ARG A 155 29.96 13.21 -7.22
C ARG A 155 29.71 11.79 -7.74
N LYS A 156 29.93 10.75 -6.93
CA LYS A 156 29.60 9.35 -7.28
C LYS A 156 28.11 9.17 -7.53
N ALA A 157 27.25 9.69 -6.65
CA ALA A 157 25.80 9.64 -6.82
C ALA A 157 25.35 10.31 -8.12
N THR A 158 25.90 11.51 -8.40
CA THR A 158 25.63 12.26 -9.64
C THR A 158 26.03 11.46 -10.87
N LYS A 159 27.19 10.81 -10.87
CA LYS A 159 27.66 10.00 -12.00
C LYS A 159 26.72 8.81 -12.26
N ILE A 160 26.26 8.13 -11.22
CA ILE A 160 25.33 7.00 -11.34
C ILE A 160 23.99 7.46 -11.92
N LEU A 161 23.37 8.47 -11.32
CA LEU A 161 22.05 8.96 -11.73
C LEU A 161 22.04 9.61 -13.12
N LYS A 162 23.15 10.24 -13.55
CA LYS A 162 23.26 10.78 -14.92
C LYS A 162 23.20 9.69 -15.99
N LYS A 163 23.79 8.50 -15.74
CA LYS A 163 23.70 7.38 -16.70
C LYS A 163 22.23 7.01 -16.93
N CYS A 164 21.45 6.94 -15.86
CA CYS A 164 20.02 6.60 -15.90
C CYS A 164 19.18 7.58 -16.74
N LEU A 165 19.61 8.85 -16.84
CA LEU A 165 18.96 9.90 -17.65
C LEU A 165 19.43 9.93 -19.10
N ASN A 166 20.66 9.50 -19.38
CA ASN A 166 21.20 9.54 -20.74
C ASN A 166 20.63 8.41 -21.62
N ASP A 167 20.10 7.36 -21.00
CA ASP A 167 19.43 6.24 -21.66
C ASP A 167 17.94 6.54 -21.99
N THR A 168 17.52 7.80 -21.99
CA THR A 168 16.15 8.22 -22.40
C THR A 168 16.13 9.06 -23.68
N VAL A 169 17.21 9.03 -24.48
CA VAL A 169 17.33 9.86 -25.71
C VAL A 169 16.92 9.11 -26.99
N TYR A 170 16.58 7.82 -26.91
CA TYR A 170 16.09 7.06 -28.07
C TYR A 170 14.96 6.13 -27.65
N ASP A 171 13.74 6.65 -27.73
CA ASP A 171 12.50 5.89 -27.98
C ASP A 171 11.54 6.81 -28.76
#